data_AF-A0AAW2J2A9-F1
#
_entry.id   AF-A0AAW2J2A9-F1
#
_cell.length_a   1.000
_cell.length_b   1.000
_cell.length_c   1.000
_cell.angle_alpha   90.00
_cell.angle_beta   90.00
_cell.angle_gamma   90.00
#
_symmetry.space_group_name_H-M   'P 1'
#
loop_
_entity.id
_entity.type
_entity.pdbx_description
1 polymer ?
#
loop_
_entity_poly.entity_id
_entity_poly.type
_entity_poly.pdbx_seq_one_letter_code
_entity_poly.pdbx_strand_id
1 'polypeptide(L)'
;MLRMKEVHVVPDRHIRYAATKAFFRTKMAEGSSVQSHGVKMLSLVQKLEYLKAGLDNDTYIDVILQSLPPSYDPFIINYNMNGLDKSIHELINMLVQYETTTHKTVRGY
;
A
#
# COMPACT_ATOMS: atom_id res chain seq x y z
N MET A 1 42.55 -26.41 3.37
CA MET A 1 41.77 -25.70 2.34
C MET A 1 40.38 -25.41 2.90
N LEU A 2 40.07 -24.15 3.24
CA LEU A 2 38.74 -23.76 3.73
C LEU A 2 37.94 -23.20 2.54
N ARG A 3 36.84 -23.89 2.20
CA ARG A 3 35.91 -23.45 1.15
C ARG A 3 34.99 -22.39 1.76
N MET A 4 35.31 -21.11 1.57
CA MET A 4 34.37 -20.05 1.93
C MET A 4 33.19 -20.13 0.97
N LYS A 5 32.02 -20.53 1.48
CA LYS A 5 30.75 -20.25 0.82
C LYS A 5 30.60 -18.74 0.84
N GLU A 6 30.65 -18.11 -0.33
CA GLU A 6 30.24 -16.72 -0.51
C GLU A 6 28.77 -16.60 -0.09
N VAL A 7 28.55 -16.28 1.19
CA VAL A 7 27.28 -15.73 1.63
C VAL A 7 27.22 -14.35 1.00
N HIS A 8 26.50 -14.25 -0.12
CA HIS A 8 26.22 -12.97 -0.74
C HIS A 8 25.44 -12.12 0.28
N VAL A 9 26.15 -11.30 1.04
CA VAL A 9 25.56 -10.28 1.90
C VAL A 9 24.93 -9.27 0.95
N VAL A 10 23.62 -9.38 0.72
CA VAL A 10 22.88 -8.36 -0.02
C VAL A 10 22.94 -7.09 0.83
N PRO A 11 23.55 -5.99 0.35
CA PRO A 11 23.70 -4.81 1.20
C PRO A 11 22.32 -4.22 1.52
N ASP A 12 22.15 -3.70 2.74
CA ASP A 12 20.87 -3.13 3.21
C ASP A 12 20.29 -2.08 2.27
N ARG A 13 21.16 -1.32 1.57
CA ARG A 13 20.76 -0.36 0.54
C ARG A 13 20.02 -1.02 -0.62
N HIS A 14 20.46 -2.19 -1.09
CA HIS A 14 19.82 -2.92 -2.19
C HIS A 14 18.44 -3.43 -1.78
N ILE A 15 18.31 -3.97 -0.56
CA ILE A 15 17.03 -4.48 -0.04
C ILE A 15 16.04 -3.32 0.14
N ARG A 16 16.49 -2.22 0.76
CA ARG A 16 15.67 -1.01 0.93
C ARG A 16 15.24 -0.43 -0.42
N TYR A 17 16.16 -0.33 -1.38
CA TYR A 17 15.82 0.12 -2.73
C TYR A 17 14.75 -0.77 -3.39
N ALA A 18 14.90 -2.09 -3.30
CA ALA A 18 13.93 -3.02 -3.87
C ALA A 18 12.55 -2.90 -3.21
N ALA A 19 12.49 -2.79 -1.88
CA ALA A 19 11.25 -2.59 -1.15
C ALA A 19 10.58 -1.26 -1.52
N THR A 20 11.36 -0.18 -1.57
CA THR A 20 10.89 1.17 -1.93
C THR A 20 10.34 1.17 -3.36
N LYS A 21 11.09 0.59 -4.31
CA LYS A 21 10.65 0.42 -5.69
C LYS A 21 9.35 -0.38 -5.80
N ALA A 22 9.21 -1.46 -5.03
CA ALA A 22 7.99 -2.25 -5.02
C ALA A 22 6.80 -1.47 -4.46
N PHE A 23 6.99 -0.71 -3.39
CA PHE A 23 5.96 0.14 -2.78
C PHE A 23 5.43 1.19 -3.76
N PHE A 24 6.30 2.04 -4.31
CA PHE A 24 5.89 3.12 -5.22
C PHE A 24 5.33 2.62 -6.57
N ARG A 25 5.68 1.41 -7.00
CA ARG A 25 5.21 0.85 -8.29
C ARG A 25 4.00 -0.06 -8.16
N THR A 26 3.61 -0.45 -6.94
CA THR A 26 2.42 -1.28 -6.76
C THR A 26 1.20 -0.44 -7.09
N LYS A 27 0.42 -0.90 -8.08
CA LYS A 27 -0.86 -0.32 -8.48
C LYS A 27 -1.92 -1.42 -8.41
N MET A 28 -3.13 -1.03 -8.00
CA MET A 28 -4.30 -1.88 -7.99
C MET A 28 -4.95 -1.84 -9.38
N ALA A 29 -5.36 -3.00 -9.88
CA ALA A 29 -6.08 -3.09 -11.15
C ALA A 29 -7.58 -2.80 -10.93
N GLU A 30 -8.23 -2.22 -11.93
CA GLU A 30 -9.68 -1.98 -11.93
C GLU A 30 -10.45 -3.29 -11.67
N GLY A 31 -11.41 -3.27 -10.76
CA GLY A 31 -12.24 -4.43 -10.40
C GLY A 31 -11.53 -5.54 -9.61
N SER A 32 -10.25 -5.37 -9.26
CA SER A 32 -9.56 -6.28 -8.32
C SER A 32 -9.95 -6.00 -6.87
N SER A 33 -9.65 -6.92 -5.94
CA SER A 33 -10.02 -6.78 -4.53
C SER A 33 -9.14 -5.77 -3.79
N VAL A 34 -9.78 -4.74 -3.21
CA VAL A 34 -9.10 -3.74 -2.39
C VAL A 34 -8.51 -4.31 -1.10
N GLN A 35 -9.13 -5.36 -0.54
CA GLN A 35 -8.61 -6.05 0.64
C GLN A 35 -7.26 -6.70 0.35
N SER A 36 -7.15 -7.43 -0.76
CA SER A 36 -5.91 -8.08 -1.18
C SER A 36 -4.80 -7.06 -1.45
N HIS A 37 -5.15 -5.97 -2.15
CA HIS A 37 -4.24 -4.86 -2.40
C HIS A 37 -3.78 -4.17 -1.12
N GLY A 38 -4.70 -3.87 -0.20
CA GLY A 38 -4.42 -3.25 1.10
C GLY A 38 -3.46 -4.07 1.95
N VAL A 39 -3.67 -5.39 2.05
CA VAL A 39 -2.75 -6.31 2.76
C VAL A 39 -1.35 -6.28 2.14
N LYS A 40 -1.26 -6.26 0.80
CA LYS A 40 0.03 -6.14 0.10
C LYS A 40 0.72 -4.83 0.41
N MET A 41 0.01 -3.71 0.37
CA MET A 41 0.57 -2.39 0.70
C MET A 41 1.04 -2.33 2.17
N LEU A 42 0.25 -2.83 3.11
CA LEU A 42 0.63 -2.91 4.53
C LEU A 42 1.92 -3.72 4.73
N SER A 43 2.05 -4.86 4.04
CA SER A 43 3.27 -5.68 4.12
C SER A 43 4.52 -4.95 3.61
N LEU A 44 4.37 -4.09 2.60
CA LEU A 44 5.45 -3.28 2.06
C LEU A 44 5.83 -2.15 3.02
N VAL A 45 4.85 -1.53 3.68
CA VAL A 45 5.08 -0.52 4.72
C VAL A 45 5.84 -1.11 5.89
N GLN A 46 5.37 -2.21 6.47
CA GLN A 46 6.05 -2.90 7.57
C GLN A 46 7.50 -3.26 7.22
N LYS A 47 7.73 -3.68 5.97
CA LYS A 47 9.08 -3.96 5.46
C LYS A 47 9.94 -2.70 5.38
N LEU A 48 9.38 -1.56 4.96
CA LEU A 48 10.10 -0.28 4.87
C LEU A 48 10.41 0.29 6.26
N GLU A 49 9.50 0.15 7.22
CA GLU A 49 9.71 0.51 8.63
C GLU A 49 10.84 -0.33 9.25
N TYR A 50 10.81 -1.66 9.05
CA TYR A 50 11.86 -2.57 9.49
C TYR A 50 13.23 -2.19 8.92
N LEU A 51 13.27 -1.78 7.64
CA LEU A 51 14.49 -1.33 6.96
C LEU A 51 14.87 0.14 7.26
N LYS A 52 14.15 0.80 8.17
CA LYS A 52 14.31 2.21 8.56
C LYS A 52 14.40 3.13 7.34
N ALA A 53 13.46 2.97 6.41
CA ALA A 53 13.47 3.70 5.15
C ALA A 53 13.30 5.23 5.31
N GLY A 54 12.81 5.68 6.47
CA GLY A 54 12.68 7.11 6.80
C GLY A 54 11.50 7.79 6.13
N LEU A 55 10.45 7.04 5.75
CA LEU A 55 9.18 7.59 5.28
C LEU A 55 8.24 7.77 6.48
N ASP A 56 7.47 8.85 6.46
CA ASP A 56 6.42 9.11 7.45
C ASP A 56 5.11 8.42 7.07
N ASN A 57 4.17 8.41 8.02
CA ASN A 57 2.86 7.78 7.85
C ASN A 57 2.06 8.43 6.71
N ASP A 58 2.14 9.76 6.57
CA ASP A 58 1.44 10.52 5.53
C ASP A 58 1.93 10.10 4.14
N THR A 59 3.25 9.94 3.95
CA THR A 59 3.80 9.44 2.69
C THR A 59 3.30 8.03 2.38
N TYR A 60 3.17 7.15 3.39
CA TYR A 60 2.61 5.82 3.16
C TYR A 60 1.16 5.88 2.71
N ILE A 61 0.34 6.71 3.36
CA ILE A 61 -1.07 6.94 3.01
C ILE A 61 -1.18 7.49 1.60
N ASP A 62 -0.43 8.53 1.26
CA ASP A 62 -0.44 9.16 -0.06
C ASP A 62 -0.13 8.16 -1.16
N VAL A 63 0.88 7.31 -0.97
CA VAL A 63 1.24 6.28 -1.96
C VAL A 63 0.18 5.20 -2.06
N ILE A 64 -0.47 4.82 -0.94
CA ILE A 64 -1.62 3.89 -0.96
C ILE A 64 -2.77 4.50 -1.75
N LEU A 65 -3.15 5.75 -1.50
CA LEU A 65 -4.22 6.44 -2.24
C LEU A 65 -3.88 6.53 -3.73
N GLN A 66 -2.65 6.92 -4.08
CA GLN A 66 -2.16 6.98 -5.47
C GLN A 66 -2.10 5.61 -6.16
N SER A 67 -2.10 4.52 -5.41
CA SER A 67 -2.05 3.16 -5.97
C SER A 67 -3.41 2.63 -6.40
N LEU A 68 -4.50 3.29 -6.00
CA LEU A 68 -5.86 2.90 -6.33
C LEU A 68 -6.21 3.23 -7.78
N PRO A 69 -7.17 2.52 -8.38
CA PRO A 69 -7.63 2.83 -9.73
C PRO A 69 -8.60 4.04 -9.72
N PRO A 70 -8.87 4.68 -10.87
CA PRO A 70 -9.70 5.88 -10.97
C PRO A 70 -11.13 5.76 -10.40
N SER A 71 -11.70 4.55 -10.32
CA SER A 71 -13.01 4.33 -9.68
C SER A 71 -13.05 4.71 -8.19
N TYR A 72 -11.88 4.86 -7.55
CA TYR A 72 -11.74 5.30 -6.16
C TYR A 72 -11.53 6.82 -6.03
N ASP A 73 -11.50 7.59 -7.12
CA ASP A 73 -11.35 9.06 -7.07
C ASP A 73 -12.36 9.73 -6.11
N PRO A 74 -13.66 9.35 -6.07
CA PRO A 74 -14.61 9.92 -5.11
C PRO A 74 -14.21 9.67 -3.64
N PHE A 75 -13.66 8.49 -3.34
CA PHE A 75 -13.14 8.17 -2.01
C PHE A 75 -11.93 9.04 -1.68
N ILE A 76 -10.98 9.19 -2.61
CA ILE A 76 -9.75 9.97 -2.42
C ILE A 76 -10.08 11.44 -2.16
N ILE A 77 -10.97 12.03 -2.97
CA ILE A 77 -11.43 13.42 -2.77
C ILE A 77 -12.06 13.58 -1.38
N ASN A 78 -12.96 12.67 -0.99
CA ASN A 78 -13.60 12.72 0.32
C ASN A 78 -12.60 12.54 1.48
N TYR A 79 -11.64 11.63 1.34
CA TYR A 79 -10.61 11.40 2.35
C TYR A 79 -9.76 12.67 2.57
N ASN A 80 -9.29 13.29 1.48
CA ASN A 80 -8.47 14.50 1.53
C ASN A 80 -9.25 15.71 2.08
N MET A 81 -10.51 15.87 1.69
CA MET A 81 -11.34 16.99 2.16
C MET A 81 -11.65 16.95 3.65
N ASN A 82 -11.77 15.75 4.22
CA ASN A 82 -12.09 15.59 5.64
C ASN A 82 -10.87 15.63 6.57
N GLY A 83 -9.64 15.76 6.03
CA GLY A 83 -8.42 15.90 6.82
C GLY A 83 -8.23 14.77 7.83
N LEU A 84 -8.53 13.54 7.43
CA LEU A 84 -8.58 12.41 8.35
C LEU A 84 -7.16 11.94 8.72
N ASP A 85 -6.76 12.19 9.96
CA ASP A 85 -5.61 11.51 10.57
C ASP A 85 -5.99 10.05 10.84
N LYS A 86 -5.43 9.12 10.04
CA LYS A 86 -5.74 7.69 10.09
C LYS A 86 -4.49 6.86 10.06
N SER A 87 -4.52 5.76 10.78
CA SER A 87 -3.59 4.67 10.57
C SER A 87 -3.84 3.98 9.23
N ILE A 88 -2.82 3.32 8.70
CA ILE A 88 -2.93 2.54 7.46
C ILE A 88 -3.97 1.43 7.58
N HIS A 89 -4.13 0.83 8.77
CA HIS A 89 -5.16 -0.16 9.03
C HIS A 89 -6.58 0.41 8.91
N GLU A 90 -6.81 1.61 9.46
CA GLU A 90 -8.09 2.30 9.32
C GLU A 90 -8.37 2.67 7.87
N LEU A 91 -7.36 3.18 7.15
CA LEU A 91 -7.47 3.48 5.72
C LEU A 91 -7.92 2.24 4.91
N ILE A 92 -7.26 1.09 5.13
CA ILE A 92 -7.62 -0.16 4.44
C ILE A 92 -9.05 -0.58 4.78
N ASN A 93 -9.47 -0.48 6.04
CA ASN A 93 -10.84 -0.82 6.44
C ASN A 93 -11.88 0.10 5.78
N MET A 94 -11.60 1.41 5.69
CA MET A 94 -12.47 2.37 5.01
C MET A 94 -12.59 2.05 3.52
N LEU A 95 -11.48 1.70 2.86
CA LEU A 95 -11.47 1.29 1.45
C LEU A 95 -12.31 0.02 1.22
N VAL A 96 -12.19 -0.99 2.08
CA VAL A 96 -13.00 -2.21 2.02
C VAL A 96 -14.49 -1.89 2.20
N GLN A 97 -14.85 -1.02 3.14
CA GLN A 97 -16.23 -0.59 3.33
C GLN A 97 -16.77 0.14 2.08
N TYR A 98 -15.96 0.99 1.47
CA TYR A 98 -16.31 1.68 0.23
C TYR A 98 -16.55 0.71 -0.94
N GLU A 99 -15.66 -0.26 -1.15
CA GLU A 99 -15.81 -1.33 -2.16
C GLU A 99 -17.11 -2.11 -1.95
N THR A 100 -17.43 -2.51 -0.71
CA THR A 100 -18.67 -3.27 -0.43
C THR A 100 -19.94 -2.45 -0.65
N THR A 101 -19.91 -1.14 -0.38
CA THR A 101 -21.07 -0.25 -0.55
C THR A 101 -21.35 -0.02 -2.03
N THR A 102 -20.30 0.26 -2.82
CA THR A 102 -20.42 0.49 -4.25
C THR A 102 -20.84 -0.77 -5.03
N HIS A 103 -20.34 -1.95 -4.68
CA HIS A 103 -20.80 -3.21 -5.30
C HIS A 103 -22.25 -3.58 -4.99
N LYS A 104 -22.79 -3.16 -3.84
CA LYS A 104 -24.21 -3.35 -3.52
C LYS A 104 -25.12 -2.47 -4.38
N THR A 105 -24.69 -1.25 -4.70
CA THR A 105 -25.46 -0.32 -5.55
C THR A 105 -25.60 -0.81 -6.99
N VAL A 106 -24.62 -1.56 -7.51
CA VAL A 106 -24.63 -2.06 -8.91
C VAL A 106 -25.51 -3.31 -9.09
N ARG A 107 -25.74 -4.11 -8.04
CA ARG A 107 -26.56 -5.35 -8.11
C ARG A 107 -28.06 -5.13 -7.83
N GLY A 108 -28.48 -3.88 -7.63
CA GLY A 108 -29.84 -3.51 -7.23
C GLY A 108 -30.81 -3.14 -8.35
N TYR A 109 -30.46 -3.38 -9.62
CA TYR A 109 -31.30 -3.08 -10.79
C TYR A 109 -31.40 -4.28 -11.73
#